data_AF-A0A1R1XBZ0-F1
#
_entry.id   AF-A0A1R1XBZ0-F1
#
_cell.length_a   1.000
_cell.length_b   1.000
_cell.length_c   1.000
_cell.angle_alpha   90.00
_cell.angle_beta   90.00
_cell.angle_gamma   90.00
#
_symmetry.space_group_name_H-M   'P 1'
#
loop_
_entity.id
_entity.type
_entity.pdbx_description
1 polymer ?
#
loop_
_entity_poly.entity_id
_entity_poly.type
_entity_poly.pdbx_seq_one_letter_code
_entity_poly.pdbx_strand_id
1 'polypeptide(L)'
;MDLEQLEKRVLLIDSQLSARKEALKVNQVHIESQIDAIKEENAIQGQFRGAMADMQMQGQTVVAELEHSKEKNKVLAKEKRLQEREIELANNQNILAAGQLKLEKQKVHILNGLLERQDASKNNNIPRSEIKISNATRTGKEIPLQSFEGNPLEFQRWISNVDDYFKQYYHISDFERKYIVVSALKEKAK
;
A
#
# COMPACT_ATOMS: atom_id res chain seq x y z
N MET A 1 104.85 36.51 53.57
CA MET A 1 103.64 35.85 54.12
C MET A 1 104.14 34.87 55.16
N ASP A 2 103.63 34.96 56.38
CA ASP A 2 104.06 34.10 57.49
C ASP A 2 103.39 32.71 57.39
N LEU A 3 104.06 31.67 57.86
CA LEU A 3 103.63 30.27 57.75
C LEU A 3 102.23 30.08 58.38
N GLU A 4 101.98 30.72 59.52
CA GLU A 4 100.72 30.67 60.25
C GLU A 4 99.54 31.26 59.46
N GLN A 5 99.78 32.28 58.64
CA GLN A 5 98.75 32.86 57.77
C GLN A 5 98.41 31.93 56.61
N LEU A 6 99.38 31.18 56.11
CA LEU A 6 99.18 30.21 55.05
C LEU A 6 98.37 29.01 55.57
N GLU A 7 98.69 28.49 56.76
CA GLU A 7 97.93 27.41 57.41
C GLU A 7 96.46 27.80 57.64
N LYS A 8 96.19 29.00 58.14
CA LYS A 8 94.82 29.51 58.31
C LYS A 8 94.06 29.59 56.98
N ARG A 9 94.73 29.97 55.89
CA ARG A 9 94.12 30.00 54.55
C ARG A 9 93.82 28.61 54.01
N VAL A 10 94.72 27.65 54.20
CA VAL A 10 94.49 26.26 53.80
C VAL A 10 93.30 25.66 54.54
N LEU A 11 93.21 25.84 55.86
CA LEU A 11 92.06 25.39 56.65
C LEU A 11 90.73 26.01 56.20
N LEU A 12 90.74 27.30 55.85
CA LEU A 12 89.55 27.97 55.32
C LEU A 12 89.14 27.38 53.96
N ILE A 13 90.09 27.12 53.07
CA ILE A 13 89.84 26.51 51.75
C ILE A 13 89.27 25.11 51.93
N ASP A 14 89.84 24.29 52.81
CA ASP A 14 89.36 22.92 53.07
C ASP A 14 87.93 22.91 53.61
N SER A 15 87.63 23.82 54.53
CA SER A 15 86.26 24.01 55.06
C SER A 15 85.28 24.40 53.95
N GLN A 16 85.64 25.35 53.08
CA GLN A 16 84.81 25.76 51.94
C GLN A 16 84.63 24.64 50.91
N LEU A 17 85.68 23.86 50.63
CA LEU A 17 85.61 22.71 49.73
C LEU A 17 84.71 21.61 50.29
N SER A 18 84.79 21.34 51.60
CA SER A 18 83.92 20.39 52.28
C SER A 18 82.45 20.82 52.20
N ALA A 19 82.15 22.08 52.50
CA ALA A 19 80.80 22.62 52.40
C ALA A 19 80.24 22.56 50.97
N ARG A 20 81.08 22.87 49.95
CA ARG A 20 80.68 22.77 48.53
C ARG A 20 80.43 21.32 48.11
N LYS A 21 81.22 20.36 48.58
CA LYS A 21 81.01 18.93 48.29
C LYS A 21 79.67 18.45 48.84
N GLU A 22 79.34 18.80 50.08
CA GLU A 22 78.04 18.45 50.66
C GLU A 22 76.87 19.13 49.93
N ALA A 23 76.99 20.41 49.58
CA ALA A 23 75.98 21.10 48.77
C ALA A 23 75.77 20.45 47.40
N LEU A 24 76.85 20.03 46.73
CA LEU A 24 76.80 19.29 45.47
C LEU A 24 76.08 17.94 45.64
N LYS A 25 76.36 17.22 46.73
CA LYS A 25 75.71 15.94 47.03
C LYS A 25 74.20 16.11 47.26
N VAL A 26 73.79 17.14 48.00
CA VAL A 26 72.37 17.47 48.19
C VAL A 26 71.69 17.80 46.86
N ASN A 27 72.35 18.61 46.02
CA ASN A 27 71.83 18.96 44.69
C ASN A 27 71.73 17.73 43.79
N GLN A 28 72.70 16.83 43.83
CA GLN A 28 72.66 15.59 43.06
C GLN A 28 71.46 14.72 43.45
N VAL A 29 71.24 14.49 44.74
CA VAL A 29 70.08 13.72 45.24
C VAL A 29 68.76 14.40 44.83
N HIS A 30 68.70 15.73 44.89
CA HIS A 30 67.51 16.46 44.47
C HIS A 30 67.22 16.29 42.97
N ILE A 31 68.25 16.39 42.12
CA ILE A 31 68.11 16.19 40.67
C ILE A 31 67.70 14.75 40.35
N GLU A 32 68.30 13.76 41.01
CA GLU A 32 67.95 12.34 40.82
C GLU A 32 66.47 12.10 41.17
N SER A 33 66.00 12.66 42.29
CA SER A 33 64.58 12.60 42.67
C SER A 33 63.65 13.26 41.64
N GLN A 34 64.04 14.40 41.06
CA GLN A 34 63.26 15.04 39.99
C GLN A 34 63.23 14.20 38.71
N ILE A 35 64.36 13.58 38.34
CA ILE A 35 64.44 12.70 37.17
C ILE A 35 63.48 11.51 37.34
N ASP A 36 63.44 10.91 38.52
CA ASP A 36 62.57 9.76 38.77
C ASP A 36 61.09 10.15 38.74
N ALA A 37 60.72 11.30 39.31
CA ALA A 37 59.37 11.85 39.20
C ALA A 37 58.97 12.11 37.73
N ILE A 38 59.87 12.67 36.92
CA ILE A 38 59.62 12.91 35.49
C ILE A 38 59.47 11.60 34.72
N LYS A 39 60.25 10.57 35.04
CA LYS A 39 60.12 9.25 34.41
C LYS A 39 58.77 8.61 34.72
N GLU A 40 58.32 8.70 35.97
CA GLU A 40 57.02 8.19 36.40
C GLU A 40 55.88 8.91 35.67
N GLU A 41 55.92 10.25 35.64
CA GLU A 41 54.91 11.04 34.94
C GLU A 41 54.87 10.73 33.43
N ASN A 42 56.04 10.57 32.79
CA ASN A 42 56.11 10.16 31.39
C ASN A 42 55.51 8.78 31.14
N ALA A 43 55.71 7.83 32.06
CA ALA A 43 55.11 6.50 31.95
C ALA A 43 53.58 6.58 32.05
N ILE A 44 53.06 7.37 33.00
CA ILE A 44 51.62 7.63 33.15
C ILE A 44 51.05 8.31 31.90
N GLN A 45 51.72 9.33 31.37
CA GLN A 45 51.31 10.01 30.15
C GLN A 45 51.29 9.08 28.94
N GLY A 46 52.24 8.14 28.87
CA GLY A 46 52.27 7.08 27.86
C GLY A 46 51.03 6.17 27.93
N GLN A 47 50.65 5.75 29.13
CA GLN A 47 49.42 4.96 29.35
C GLN A 47 48.17 5.73 28.95
N PHE A 48 48.05 7.00 29.34
CA PHE A 48 46.93 7.85 28.94
C PHE A 48 46.83 8.02 27.43
N ARG A 49 47.96 8.18 26.73
CA ARG A 49 47.98 8.26 25.27
C ARG A 49 47.50 6.97 24.61
N GLY A 50 47.90 5.81 25.16
CA GLY A 50 47.41 4.50 24.71
C GLY A 50 45.89 4.39 24.89
N ALA A 51 45.39 4.69 26.09
CA ALA A 51 43.96 4.65 26.38
C ALA A 51 43.15 5.59 25.47
N MET A 52 43.63 6.81 25.20
CA MET A 52 42.98 7.73 24.27
C MET A 52 42.92 7.19 22.83
N ALA A 53 44.00 6.56 22.36
CA ALA A 53 44.02 5.94 21.04
C ALA A 53 43.01 4.78 20.95
N ASP A 54 42.95 3.93 21.97
CA ASP A 54 42.00 2.82 22.03
C ASP A 54 40.55 3.32 22.05
N MET A 55 40.26 4.35 22.86
CA MET A 55 38.94 4.97 22.91
C MET A 55 38.55 5.60 21.56
N GLN A 56 39.49 6.25 20.88
CA GLN A 56 39.24 6.83 19.57
C GLN A 56 38.91 5.75 18.53
N MET A 57 39.66 4.64 18.53
CA MET A 57 39.41 3.50 17.65
C MET A 57 38.04 2.87 17.92
N GLN A 58 37.70 2.62 19.19
CA GLN A 58 36.37 2.12 19.56
C GLN A 58 35.26 3.07 19.12
N GLY A 59 35.44 4.38 19.30
CA GLY A 59 34.50 5.40 18.84
C GLY A 59 34.28 5.34 17.33
N GLN A 60 35.35 5.20 16.54
CA GLN A 60 35.26 5.05 15.09
C GLN A 60 34.52 3.77 14.68
N THR A 61 34.79 2.65 15.35
CA THR A 61 34.09 1.38 15.10
C THR A 61 32.58 1.51 15.35
N VAL A 62 32.19 2.07 16.50
CA VAL A 62 30.78 2.26 16.85
C VAL A 62 30.07 3.18 15.84
N VAL A 63 30.74 4.24 15.37
CA VAL A 63 30.19 5.12 14.33
C VAL A 63 29.97 4.36 13.02
N ALA A 64 30.94 3.55 12.58
CA ALA A 64 30.80 2.76 11.36
C ALA A 64 29.66 1.73 11.46
N GLU A 65 29.52 1.05 12.60
CA GLU A 65 28.42 0.11 12.86
C GLU A 65 27.05 0.81 12.85
N LEU A 66 26.96 2.01 13.44
CA LEU A 66 25.74 2.80 13.45
C LEU A 66 25.33 3.23 12.04
N GLU A 67 26.27 3.69 11.23
CA GLU A 67 26.01 4.07 9.83
C GLU A 67 25.54 2.87 9.00
N HIS A 68 26.21 1.72 9.15
CA HIS A 68 25.80 0.47 8.50
C HIS A 68 24.39 0.04 8.92
N SER A 69 24.09 0.07 10.22
CA SER A 69 22.76 -0.27 10.77
C SER A 69 21.68 0.69 10.24
N LYS A 70 21.98 1.99 10.18
CA LYS A 70 21.07 3.00 9.63
C LYS A 70 20.75 2.72 8.16
N GLU A 71 21.73 2.33 7.35
CA GLU A 71 21.48 2.00 5.95
C GLU A 71 20.65 0.73 5.80
N LYS A 72 20.96 -0.32 6.56
CA LYS A 72 20.16 -1.55 6.62
C LYS A 72 18.70 -1.25 6.97
N ASN A 73 18.45 -0.38 7.95
CA ASN A 73 17.11 0.01 8.34
C ASN A 73 16.36 0.76 7.23
N LYS A 74 17.03 1.60 6.44
CA LYS A 74 16.40 2.23 5.27
C LYS A 74 15.99 1.21 4.22
N VAL A 75 16.84 0.22 3.95
CA VAL A 75 16.55 -0.87 2.99
C VAL A 75 15.34 -1.67 3.47
N LEU A 76 15.35 -2.12 4.73
CA LEU A 76 14.23 -2.86 5.33
C LEU A 76 12.93 -2.04 5.31
N ALA A 77 12.99 -0.73 5.55
CA ALA A 77 11.80 0.13 5.48
C ALA A 77 11.24 0.22 4.05
N LYS A 78 12.09 0.20 3.02
CA LYS A 78 11.64 0.15 1.62
C LYS A 78 11.03 -1.20 1.28
N GLU A 79 11.66 -2.28 1.70
CA GLU A 79 11.18 -3.65 1.48
C GLU A 79 9.82 -3.87 2.16
N LYS A 80 9.67 -3.44 3.41
CA LYS A 80 8.39 -3.47 4.13
C LYS A 80 7.28 -2.77 3.36
N ARG A 81 7.53 -1.56 2.85
CA ARG A 81 6.53 -0.82 2.05
C ARG A 81 6.17 -1.53 0.75
N LEU A 82 7.12 -2.24 0.14
CA LEU A 82 6.88 -3.01 -1.08
C LEU A 82 6.00 -4.23 -0.78
N GLN A 83 6.33 -4.97 0.27
CA GLN A 83 5.54 -6.12 0.73
C GLN A 83 4.11 -5.71 1.15
N GLU A 84 3.95 -4.57 1.83
CA GLU A 84 2.62 -4.03 2.19
C GLU A 84 1.77 -3.77 0.93
N ARG A 85 2.36 -3.21 -0.13
CA ARG A 85 1.66 -3.02 -1.42
C ARG A 85 1.33 -4.34 -2.12
N GLU A 86 2.24 -5.31 -2.09
CA GLU A 86 1.99 -6.62 -2.67
C GLU A 86 0.83 -7.34 -1.99
N ILE A 87 0.75 -7.26 -0.65
CA ILE A 87 -0.37 -7.80 0.13
C ILE A 87 -1.68 -7.10 -0.26
N GLU A 88 -1.67 -5.77 -0.38
CA GLU A 88 -2.85 -5.01 -0.79
C GLU A 88 -3.34 -5.40 -2.19
N LEU A 89 -2.41 -5.52 -3.16
CA LEU A 89 -2.73 -5.96 -4.52
C LEU A 89 -3.29 -7.39 -4.53
N ALA A 90 -2.68 -8.32 -3.80
CA ALA A 90 -3.14 -9.70 -3.70
C ALA A 90 -4.54 -9.78 -3.08
N ASN A 91 -4.81 -8.96 -2.06
CA ASN A 91 -6.13 -8.89 -1.43
C ASN A 91 -7.19 -8.37 -2.42
N ASN A 92 -6.89 -7.30 -3.15
CA ASN A 92 -7.79 -6.76 -4.17
C ASN A 92 -8.06 -7.77 -5.29
N GLN A 93 -7.04 -8.48 -5.76
CA GLN A 93 -7.20 -9.56 -6.74
C GLN A 93 -8.08 -10.70 -6.22
N ASN A 94 -7.91 -11.11 -4.96
CA ASN A 94 -8.75 -12.13 -4.33
C ASN A 94 -10.22 -11.69 -4.23
N ILE A 95 -10.49 -10.43 -3.87
CA ILE A 95 -11.85 -9.89 -3.82
C ILE A 95 -12.50 -9.94 -5.21
N LEU A 96 -11.78 -9.52 -6.25
CA LEU A 96 -12.27 -9.56 -7.63
C LEU A 96 -12.54 -11.00 -8.10
N ALA A 97 -11.59 -11.91 -7.86
CA ALA A 97 -11.74 -13.32 -8.22
C ALA A 97 -12.93 -13.99 -7.49
N ALA A 98 -13.12 -13.69 -6.19
CA ALA A 98 -14.26 -14.17 -5.42
C ALA A 98 -15.59 -13.61 -5.96
N GLY A 99 -15.62 -12.33 -6.31
CA GLY A 99 -16.78 -11.70 -6.95
C GLY A 99 -17.13 -12.35 -8.29
N GLN A 100 -16.12 -12.57 -9.15
CA GLN A 100 -16.29 -13.21 -10.44
C GLN A 100 -16.79 -14.65 -10.31
N LEU A 101 -16.24 -15.42 -9.37
CA LEU A 101 -16.69 -16.78 -9.09
C LEU A 101 -18.15 -16.83 -8.61
N LYS A 102 -18.56 -15.87 -7.77
CA LYS A 102 -19.95 -15.76 -7.30
C LYS A 102 -20.91 -15.48 -8.46
N LEU A 103 -20.53 -14.59 -9.37
CA LEU A 103 -21.33 -14.26 -10.55
C LEU A 103 -21.45 -15.45 -11.50
N GLU A 104 -20.36 -16.19 -11.75
CA GLU A 104 -20.40 -17.39 -12.59
C GLU A 104 -21.28 -18.49 -11.98
N LYS A 105 -21.22 -18.69 -10.66
CA LYS A 105 -22.12 -19.61 -9.95
C LYS A 105 -23.60 -19.23 -10.12
N GLN A 106 -23.93 -17.94 -10.00
CA GLN A 106 -25.30 -17.45 -10.21
C GLN A 106 -25.76 -17.68 -11.66
N LYS A 107 -24.89 -17.41 -12.63
CA LYS A 107 -25.17 -17.61 -14.05
C LYS A 107 -25.45 -19.08 -14.36
N VAL A 108 -24.60 -20.01 -13.88
CA VAL A 108 -24.83 -21.46 -14.02
C VAL A 108 -26.14 -21.88 -13.37
N HIS A 109 -26.44 -21.38 -12.17
CA HIS A 109 -27.70 -21.70 -11.49
C HIS A 109 -28.93 -21.25 -12.29
N ILE A 110 -28.93 -20.03 -12.82
CA ILE A 110 -30.01 -19.52 -13.68
C ILE A 110 -30.14 -20.35 -14.95
N LEU A 111 -29.02 -20.68 -15.60
CA LEU A 111 -29.00 -21.46 -16.82
C LEU A 111 -29.60 -22.86 -16.61
N ASN A 112 -29.23 -23.52 -15.51
CA ASN A 112 -29.79 -24.83 -15.13
C ASN A 112 -31.31 -24.74 -14.89
N GLY A 113 -31.77 -23.72 -14.15
CA GLY A 113 -33.21 -23.52 -13.93
C GLY A 113 -33.99 -23.24 -15.22
N LEU A 114 -33.39 -22.56 -16.21
CA LEU A 114 -34.02 -22.38 -17.53
C LEU A 114 -34.07 -23.69 -18.32
N LEU A 115 -33.02 -24.50 -18.27
CA LEU A 115 -32.96 -25.79 -18.94
C LEU A 115 -34.02 -26.75 -18.37
N GLU A 116 -34.13 -26.83 -17.05
CA GLU A 116 -35.16 -27.63 -16.36
C GLU A 116 -36.58 -27.20 -16.78
N ARG A 117 -36.85 -25.89 -16.89
CA ARG A 117 -38.14 -25.37 -17.39
C ARG A 117 -38.39 -25.73 -18.85
N GLN A 118 -37.37 -25.68 -19.69
CA GLN A 118 -37.48 -26.06 -21.09
C GLN A 118 -37.79 -27.56 -21.23
N ASP A 119 -37.14 -28.41 -20.46
CA ASP A 119 -37.37 -29.86 -20.48
C ASP A 119 -38.74 -30.23 -19.89
N ALA A 120 -39.17 -29.55 -18.82
CA ALA A 120 -40.54 -29.66 -18.31
C ALA A 120 -41.60 -29.24 -19.35
N SER A 121 -41.31 -28.20 -20.16
CA SER A 121 -42.18 -27.77 -21.25
C SER A 121 -42.21 -28.74 -22.43
N LYS A 122 -41.18 -29.55 -22.64
CA LYS A 122 -41.15 -30.60 -23.68
C LYS A 122 -41.84 -31.89 -23.22
N ASN A 123 -41.78 -32.20 -21.93
CA ASN A 123 -42.39 -33.41 -21.35
C ASN A 123 -43.88 -33.25 -21.05
N ASN A 124 -44.38 -32.01 -20.93
CA ASN A 124 -45.80 -31.75 -20.99
C ASN A 124 -46.24 -31.73 -22.46
N ASN A 125 -46.88 -32.82 -22.91
CA ASN A 125 -47.66 -32.85 -24.15
C ASN A 125 -48.86 -31.89 -24.00
N ILE A 126 -48.60 -30.59 -24.09
CA ILE A 126 -49.64 -29.62 -24.38
C ILE A 126 -49.93 -29.81 -25.87
N PRO A 127 -51.16 -30.16 -26.27
CA PRO A 127 -51.52 -30.18 -27.68
C PRO A 127 -51.13 -28.81 -28.22
N ARG A 128 -50.33 -28.79 -29.28
CA ARG A 128 -50.03 -27.57 -30.02
C ARG A 128 -51.37 -27.01 -30.47
N SER A 129 -51.96 -26.14 -29.66
CA SER A 129 -53.17 -25.43 -30.02
C SER A 129 -52.75 -24.60 -31.23
N GLU A 130 -53.21 -25.00 -32.40
CA GLU A 130 -53.26 -24.11 -33.55
C GLU A 130 -53.80 -22.79 -33.02
N ILE A 131 -52.94 -21.78 -32.97
CA ILE A 131 -53.34 -20.47 -32.48
C ILE A 131 -54.25 -19.91 -33.56
N LYS A 132 -55.56 -20.21 -33.48
CA LYS A 132 -56.59 -19.42 -34.13
C LYS A 132 -56.64 -18.11 -33.37
N ILE A 133 -55.79 -17.17 -33.76
CA ILE A 133 -55.78 -15.81 -33.20
C ILE A 133 -57.01 -15.10 -33.74
N SER A 134 -58.12 -15.19 -33.01
CA SER A 134 -59.23 -14.26 -33.17
C SER A 134 -58.85 -12.92 -32.52
N ASN A 135 -59.41 -11.81 -33.00
CA ASN A 135 -59.23 -10.46 -32.44
C ASN A 135 -59.84 -10.29 -31.02
N ALA A 136 -60.07 -11.39 -30.30
CA ALA A 136 -60.61 -11.40 -28.96
C ALA A 136 -59.51 -11.06 -27.95
N THR A 137 -59.68 -9.95 -27.24
CA THR A 137 -58.89 -9.66 -26.03
C THR A 137 -59.13 -10.73 -24.96
N ARG A 138 -58.28 -10.78 -23.92
CA ARG A 138 -58.36 -11.71 -22.78
C ARG A 138 -59.75 -11.81 -22.10
N THR A 139 -60.65 -10.86 -22.37
CA THR A 139 -62.04 -10.78 -21.90
C THR A 139 -63.10 -11.33 -22.86
N GLY A 140 -62.72 -11.84 -24.04
CA GLY A 140 -63.65 -12.41 -25.04
C GLY A 140 -64.53 -11.38 -25.76
N LYS A 141 -64.26 -10.09 -25.60
CA LYS A 141 -65.01 -8.99 -26.23
C LYS A 141 -64.24 -8.47 -27.46
N GLU A 142 -64.91 -8.41 -28.60
CA GLU A 142 -64.39 -7.72 -29.79
C GLU A 142 -64.38 -6.21 -29.52
N ILE A 143 -63.25 -5.58 -29.79
CA ILE A 143 -63.07 -4.14 -29.64
C ILE A 143 -63.15 -3.53 -31.04
N PRO A 144 -64.26 -2.83 -31.38
CA PRO A 144 -64.43 -2.28 -32.71
C PRO A 144 -63.51 -1.07 -32.89
N LEU A 145 -62.46 -1.20 -33.71
CA LEU A 145 -61.68 -0.08 -34.18
C LEU A 145 -62.37 0.60 -35.36
N GLN A 146 -62.28 1.92 -35.43
CA GLN A 146 -62.71 2.67 -36.61
C GLN A 146 -61.82 2.30 -37.79
N SER A 147 -62.42 1.87 -38.91
CA SER A 147 -61.67 1.45 -40.10
C SER A 147 -60.85 2.61 -40.67
N PHE A 148 -59.58 2.36 -40.98
CA PHE A 148 -58.76 3.33 -41.72
C PHE A 148 -59.12 3.31 -43.20
N GLU A 149 -59.37 4.47 -43.80
CA GLU A 149 -59.78 4.58 -45.21
C GLU A 149 -58.61 4.60 -46.21
N GLY A 150 -57.37 4.44 -45.74
CA GLY A 150 -56.20 4.31 -46.62
C GLY A 150 -55.58 5.64 -47.08
N ASN A 151 -56.08 6.79 -46.62
CA ASN A 151 -55.51 8.10 -46.95
C ASN A 151 -54.27 8.40 -46.07
N PRO A 152 -53.05 8.48 -46.63
CA PRO A 152 -51.82 8.68 -45.85
C PRO A 152 -51.78 9.98 -45.04
N LEU A 153 -52.45 11.03 -45.51
CA LEU A 153 -52.51 12.32 -44.83
C LEU A 153 -53.33 12.26 -43.53
N GLU A 154 -54.31 11.35 -43.45
CA GLU A 154 -55.18 11.16 -42.29
C GLU A 154 -54.64 10.09 -41.33
N PHE A 155 -53.53 9.43 -41.66
CA PHE A 155 -52.97 8.32 -40.87
C PHE A 155 -52.53 8.77 -39.47
N GLN A 156 -51.85 9.93 -39.38
CA GLN A 156 -51.44 10.47 -38.07
C GLN A 156 -52.63 10.83 -37.18
N ARG A 157 -53.70 11.35 -37.79
CA ARG A 157 -54.95 11.69 -37.09
C ARG A 157 -55.68 10.43 -36.64
N TRP A 158 -55.70 9.40 -37.48
CA TRP A 158 -56.28 8.10 -37.16
C TRP A 158 -55.53 7.39 -36.03
N ILE A 159 -54.20 7.32 -36.07
CA ILE A 159 -53.40 6.72 -34.98
C ILE A 159 -53.62 7.45 -33.65
N SER A 160 -53.63 8.79 -33.67
CA SER A 160 -53.89 9.58 -32.45
C SER A 160 -55.28 9.28 -31.85
N ASN A 161 -56.31 9.15 -32.69
CA ASN A 161 -57.66 8.78 -32.26
C ASN A 161 -57.72 7.35 -31.70
N VAL A 162 -56.97 6.42 -32.30
CA VAL A 162 -56.88 5.03 -31.85
C VAL A 162 -56.18 4.94 -30.49
N ASP A 163 -55.10 5.69 -30.29
CA ASP A 163 -54.39 5.76 -29.00
C ASP A 163 -55.29 6.34 -27.91
N ASP A 164 -56.05 7.39 -28.22
CA ASP A 164 -57.05 7.95 -27.31
C ASP A 164 -58.20 6.97 -27.00
N TYR A 165 -58.62 6.19 -28.00
CA TYR A 165 -59.63 5.14 -27.83
C TYR A 165 -59.14 4.03 -26.88
N PHE A 166 -57.88 3.61 -26.99
CA PHE A 166 -57.29 2.61 -26.09
C PHE A 166 -57.08 3.10 -24.65
N LYS A 167 -57.12 4.41 -24.37
CA LYS A 167 -57.12 4.92 -22.98
C LYS A 167 -58.35 4.44 -22.20
N GLN A 168 -59.46 4.17 -22.87
CA GLN A 168 -60.69 3.64 -22.24
C GLN A 168 -60.57 2.15 -21.88
N TYR A 169 -59.55 1.46 -22.41
CA TYR A 169 -59.30 0.04 -22.22
C TYR A 169 -57.94 -0.17 -21.51
N TYR A 170 -57.87 0.26 -20.25
CA TYR A 170 -56.68 0.16 -19.40
C TYR A 170 -56.24 -1.29 -19.11
N HIS A 171 -57.10 -2.28 -19.36
CA HIS A 171 -56.84 -3.70 -19.11
C HIS A 171 -56.14 -4.42 -20.27
N ILE A 172 -55.87 -3.73 -21.38
CA ILE A 172 -55.23 -4.30 -22.57
C ILE A 172 -53.74 -3.97 -22.56
N SER A 173 -52.90 -4.98 -22.70
CA SER A 173 -51.45 -4.80 -22.77
C SER A 173 -51.01 -4.09 -24.06
N ASP A 174 -49.85 -3.44 -24.02
CA ASP A 174 -49.28 -2.76 -25.20
C ASP A 174 -49.10 -3.71 -26.40
N PHE A 175 -48.81 -4.99 -26.14
CA PHE A 175 -48.69 -6.00 -27.19
C PHE A 175 -50.04 -6.28 -27.87
N GLU A 176 -51.11 -6.47 -27.10
CA GLU A 176 -52.45 -6.69 -27.64
C GLU A 176 -52.95 -5.45 -28.40
N ARG A 177 -52.70 -4.23 -27.90
CA ARG A 177 -53.04 -2.98 -28.61
C ARG A 177 -52.39 -2.94 -30.00
N LYS A 178 -51.08 -3.17 -30.06
CA LYS A 178 -50.34 -3.18 -31.34
C LYS A 178 -50.87 -4.24 -32.29
N TYR A 179 -51.23 -5.42 -31.78
CA TYR A 179 -51.81 -6.47 -32.61
C TYR A 179 -53.16 -6.04 -33.21
N ILE A 180 -54.08 -5.51 -32.41
CA ILE A 180 -55.41 -5.09 -32.88
C ILE A 180 -55.30 -3.99 -33.95
N VAL A 181 -54.41 -3.00 -33.76
CA VAL A 181 -54.17 -1.94 -34.76
C VAL A 181 -53.62 -2.50 -36.06
N VAL A 182 -52.65 -3.41 -35.99
CA VAL A 182 -52.07 -4.06 -37.17
C VAL A 182 -53.10 -4.93 -37.88
N SER A 183 -53.95 -5.64 -37.15
CA SER A 183 -55.04 -6.43 -37.74
C SER A 183 -56.05 -5.55 -38.46
N ALA A 184 -56.46 -4.41 -37.88
CA ALA A 184 -57.39 -3.46 -38.50
C ALA A 184 -56.84 -2.81 -39.78
N LEU A 185 -55.52 -2.57 -39.85
CA LEU A 185 -54.88 -2.07 -41.07
C LEU A 185 -54.77 -3.13 -42.17
N LYS A 186 -54.74 -4.43 -41.81
CA LYS A 186 -54.63 -5.54 -42.77
C LYS A 186 -55.94 -5.89 -43.45
N GLU A 187 -57.10 -5.64 -42.82
CA GLU A 187 -58.41 -6.04 -43.39
C GLU A 187 -58.83 -5.26 -44.65
N LYS A 188 -58.23 -4.09 -44.95
CA LYS A 188 -58.52 -3.31 -46.17
C LYS A 188 -57.41 -3.34 -47.24
N ALA A 189 -56.42 -4.21 -47.11
CA ALA A 189 -55.48 -4.48 -48.20
C ALA A 189 -56.08 -5.51 -49.17
N LYS A 190 -57.05 -5.08 -49.99
CA LYS A 190 -57.52 -5.77 -51.18
C LYS A 190 -57.60 -4.79 -52.34
#